data_AF-A0A7K4H9U6-F1
#
_entry.id   AF-A0A7K4H9U6-F1
#
_cell.length_a   1.000
_cell.length_b   1.000
_cell.length_c   1.000
_cell.angle_alpha   90.00
_cell.angle_beta   90.00
_cell.angle_gamma   90.00
#
_symmetry.space_group_name_H-M   'P 1'
#
loop_
_entity.id
_entity.type
_entity.pdbx_description
1 polymer ?
#
loop_
_entity_poly.entity_id
_entity_poly.type
_entity_poly.pdbx_seq_one_letter_code
_entity_poly.pdbx_strand_id
1 'polypeptide(L)'
;MAEKKEEIEFLFKKMMKDFEKISQNDVIYQQDIRELGDLKIQWKICGIFGYQILEQDNYSYAFGEQLDDPNITFTWRDPDEAIKFLKGMPFEGFSKIPLKEYKYMFRYRYVTGNTVADRGNGERRVRIFKTIMSARFKKEKPYHPYMITKLPMFRNVRKLADLEPGKNRENYGSYIPINQSLGTFENEILPIKVLEHFFEKASNIVILNKCDCRIVNDCQDHEKSIGCMFLGDDSLNMLITEERGRVITPEEALEITKNAVEGGLIPLIGKARGDAVRFSIEDTGHFMTMCFCCSCCCINAKVTTHGSVAIANLGGNNRMRGLTVKVDEEICVGCEECLKVCKFRSMEMHDGIARVNQNRCLGCGRCEQVCPNDAISIIIDENSRVDELIAKLESYVDVAPQ
;
A
#
# COMPACT_ATOMS: atom_id res chain seq x y z
N MET A 1 32.40 -19.12 7.06
CA MET A 1 31.07 -19.73 7.31
C MET A 1 30.78 -19.92 8.80
N ALA A 2 31.73 -20.44 9.59
CA ALA A 2 31.56 -20.58 11.05
C ALA A 2 31.30 -19.24 11.76
N GLU A 3 32.13 -18.22 11.49
CA GLU A 3 31.99 -16.86 12.05
C GLU A 3 30.61 -16.23 11.76
N LYS A 4 30.12 -16.30 10.51
CA LYS A 4 28.77 -15.82 10.16
C LYS A 4 27.66 -16.58 10.90
N LYS A 5 27.84 -17.88 11.17
CA LYS A 5 26.85 -18.69 11.88
C LYS A 5 26.76 -18.27 13.35
N GLU A 6 27.90 -18.01 13.99
CA GLU A 6 27.97 -17.48 15.36
C GLU A 6 27.36 -16.09 15.46
N GLU A 7 27.64 -15.21 14.49
CA GLU A 7 27.02 -13.88 14.42
C GLU A 7 25.49 -13.98 14.28
N ILE A 8 25.00 -14.84 13.37
CA ILE A 8 23.55 -15.06 13.19
C ILE A 8 22.92 -15.59 14.48
N GLU A 9 23.54 -16.57 15.15
CA GLU A 9 23.04 -17.10 16.41
C GLU A 9 22.95 -16.03 17.49
N PHE A 10 23.99 -15.21 17.65
CA PHE A 10 24.00 -14.10 18.60
C PHE A 10 22.90 -13.08 18.30
N LEU A 11 22.82 -12.61 17.05
CA LEU A 11 21.83 -11.62 16.63
C LEU A 11 20.40 -12.16 16.70
N PHE A 12 20.20 -13.45 16.44
CA PHE A 12 18.88 -14.06 16.50
C PHE A 12 18.38 -14.19 17.95
N LYS A 13 19.24 -14.60 18.89
CA LYS A 13 18.92 -14.56 20.33
C LYS A 13 18.62 -13.14 20.79
N LYS A 14 19.40 -12.16 20.33
CA LYS A 14 19.16 -10.74 20.62
C LYS A 14 17.78 -10.29 20.11
N MET A 15 17.42 -10.60 18.86
CA MET A 15 16.12 -10.25 18.28
C MET A 15 14.96 -10.79 19.12
N MET A 16 15.02 -12.05 19.57
CA MET A 16 13.96 -12.65 20.40
C MET A 16 13.80 -11.95 21.74
N LYS A 17 14.91 -11.57 22.38
CA LYS A 17 14.91 -10.87 23.67
C LYS A 17 14.46 -9.41 23.53
N ASP A 18 14.92 -8.71 22.50
CA ASP A 18 14.50 -7.34 22.22
C ASP A 18 12.99 -7.28 21.94
N PHE A 19 12.45 -8.32 21.28
CA PHE A 19 11.02 -8.42 21.01
C PHE A 19 10.17 -8.50 22.27
N GLU A 20 10.61 -9.21 23.32
CA GLU A 20 9.90 -9.27 24.62
C GLU A 20 9.72 -7.88 25.22
N LYS A 21 10.76 -7.04 25.14
CA LYS A 21 10.68 -5.67 25.64
C LYS A 21 9.80 -4.79 24.76
N ILE A 22 9.86 -4.97 23.45
CA ILE A 22 9.01 -4.24 22.49
C ILE A 22 7.55 -4.62 22.70
N SER A 23 7.24 -5.92 22.89
CA SER A 23 5.87 -6.37 23.03
C SER A 23 5.18 -5.71 24.22
N GLN A 24 5.88 -5.50 25.33
CA GLN A 24 5.31 -4.89 26.54
C GLN A 24 5.10 -3.37 26.45
N ASN A 25 5.88 -2.65 25.64
CA ASN A 25 5.94 -1.18 25.70
C ASN A 25 5.50 -0.48 24.40
N ASP A 26 5.39 -1.20 23.29
CA ASP A 26 5.09 -0.61 21.98
C ASP A 26 3.57 -0.54 21.74
N VAL A 27 3.02 0.68 21.80
CA VAL A 27 1.57 0.93 21.64
C VAL A 27 1.05 0.46 20.27
N ILE A 28 1.85 0.59 19.20
CA ILE A 28 1.48 0.14 17.86
C ILE A 28 1.38 -1.39 17.83
N TYR A 29 2.28 -2.08 18.51
CA TYR A 29 2.30 -3.54 18.61
C TYR A 29 1.08 -4.03 19.38
N GLN A 30 0.78 -3.41 20.51
CA GLN A 30 -0.38 -3.72 21.33
C GLN A 30 -1.68 -3.58 20.53
N GLN A 31 -1.79 -2.54 19.70
CA GLN A 31 -2.91 -2.39 18.77
C GLN A 31 -2.93 -3.48 17.69
N ASP A 32 -1.79 -3.72 17.04
CA ASP A 32 -1.68 -4.66 15.91
C ASP A 32 -1.92 -6.13 16.31
N ILE A 33 -1.49 -6.55 17.51
CA ILE A 33 -1.62 -7.94 18.01
C ILE A 33 -3.02 -8.27 18.47
N ARG A 34 -3.73 -7.32 19.10
CA ARG A 34 -5.15 -7.49 19.45
C ARG A 34 -5.98 -7.89 18.21
N GLU A 35 -5.64 -7.35 17.05
CA GLU A 35 -6.30 -7.69 15.79
C GLU A 35 -5.86 -9.05 15.20
N LEU A 36 -4.66 -9.54 15.51
CA LEU A 36 -4.11 -10.79 14.94
C LEU A 36 -4.56 -12.05 15.71
N GLY A 37 -4.86 -11.89 17.00
CA GLY A 37 -5.06 -13.00 17.93
C GLY A 37 -3.78 -13.83 18.11
N ASP A 38 -3.92 -15.00 18.73
CA ASP A 38 -2.77 -15.85 19.03
C ASP A 38 -2.00 -16.24 17.76
N LEU A 39 -0.68 -16.07 17.83
CA LEU A 39 0.23 -16.27 16.72
C LEU A 39 1.49 -17.02 17.15
N LYS A 40 1.62 -18.25 16.64
CA LYS A 40 2.77 -19.13 16.79
C LYS A 40 3.69 -18.99 15.58
N ILE A 41 4.89 -18.46 15.79
CA ILE A 41 5.87 -18.19 14.74
C ILE A 41 7.04 -19.16 14.90
N GLN A 42 7.31 -19.93 13.86
CA GLN A 42 8.55 -20.69 13.70
C GLN A 42 9.55 -19.89 12.87
N TRP A 43 10.79 -19.82 13.34
CA TRP A 43 11.91 -19.25 12.63
C TRP A 43 12.88 -20.35 12.19
N LYS A 44 13.38 -20.22 10.95
CA LYS A 44 14.42 -21.05 10.36
C LYS A 44 15.44 -20.15 9.69
N ILE A 45 16.46 -19.71 10.42
CA ILE A 45 17.45 -18.75 9.93
C ILE A 45 18.77 -19.49 9.70
N CYS A 46 19.10 -19.75 8.43
CA CYS A 46 20.35 -20.42 8.05
C CYS A 46 20.61 -21.76 8.79
N GLY A 47 19.54 -22.53 9.03
CA GLY A 47 19.59 -23.81 9.73
C GLY A 47 19.49 -23.71 11.27
N ILE A 48 19.42 -22.50 11.83
CA ILE A 48 19.17 -22.25 13.24
C ILE A 48 17.66 -22.11 13.46
N PHE A 49 17.15 -22.80 14.47
CA PHE A 49 15.73 -22.83 14.81
C PHE A 49 15.42 -21.96 16.02
N GLY A 50 14.16 -21.56 16.12
CA GLY A 50 13.56 -21.07 17.33
C GLY A 50 12.15 -20.60 17.05
N TYR A 51 11.38 -20.34 18.10
CA TYR A 51 10.00 -19.93 17.95
C TYR A 51 9.64 -18.76 18.85
N GLN A 52 8.55 -18.10 18.50
CA GLN A 52 7.88 -17.09 19.32
C GLN A 52 6.39 -17.42 19.36
N ILE A 53 5.78 -17.32 20.52
CA ILE A 53 4.34 -17.43 20.72
C ILE A 53 3.87 -16.08 21.23
N LEU A 54 3.00 -15.44 20.45
CA LEU A 54 2.43 -14.14 20.74
C LEU A 54 0.96 -14.34 21.09
N GLU A 55 0.61 -14.05 22.32
CA GLU A 55 -0.75 -14.07 22.87
C GLU A 55 -1.09 -12.65 23.33
N GLN A 56 -2.37 -12.34 23.62
CA GLN A 56 -2.80 -10.98 23.93
C GLN A 56 -2.00 -10.33 25.09
N ASP A 57 -1.76 -11.09 26.15
CA ASP A 57 -1.10 -10.61 27.36
C ASP A 57 0.21 -11.37 27.68
N ASN A 58 0.61 -12.29 26.79
CA ASN A 58 1.73 -13.19 27.04
C ASN A 58 2.61 -13.32 25.79
N TYR A 59 3.91 -13.41 26.05
CA TYR A 59 4.91 -13.63 25.01
C TYR A 59 5.91 -14.66 25.53
N SER A 60 6.09 -15.73 24.77
CA SER A 60 7.11 -16.73 25.06
C SER A 60 7.93 -17.05 23.82
N TYR A 61 9.16 -17.50 24.02
CA TYR A 61 10.05 -17.86 22.94
C TYR A 61 11.02 -18.94 23.41
N ALA A 62 11.51 -19.73 22.47
CA ALA A 62 12.65 -20.61 22.71
C ALA A 62 13.59 -20.61 21.51
N PHE A 63 14.87 -20.83 21.80
CA PHE A 63 15.93 -20.89 20.82
C PHE A 63 16.37 -22.34 20.64
N GLY A 64 16.63 -22.76 19.40
CA GLY A 64 17.01 -24.13 19.05
C GLY A 64 15.85 -25.11 18.93
N GLU A 65 14.64 -24.71 19.36
CA GLU A 65 13.46 -25.56 19.36
C GLU A 65 12.55 -25.35 18.13
N GLN A 66 11.68 -26.33 17.90
CA GLN A 66 10.67 -26.31 16.84
C GLN A 66 9.27 -26.52 17.42
N LEU A 67 8.30 -25.81 16.86
CA LEU A 67 6.89 -26.02 17.14
C LEU A 67 6.34 -27.13 16.24
N ASP A 68 5.46 -27.97 16.81
CA ASP A 68 4.73 -28.98 16.06
C ASP A 68 3.69 -28.36 15.10
N ASP A 69 3.04 -27.26 15.53
CA ASP A 69 1.94 -26.62 14.80
C ASP A 69 2.08 -25.08 14.77
N PRO A 70 3.07 -24.54 14.03
CA PRO A 70 3.22 -23.10 13.88
C PRO A 70 2.16 -22.52 12.94
N ASN A 71 1.68 -21.31 13.26
CA ASN A 71 0.82 -20.55 12.35
C ASN A 71 1.60 -20.00 11.16
N ILE A 72 2.85 -19.60 11.38
CA ILE A 72 3.74 -19.06 10.35
C ILE A 72 5.12 -19.67 10.53
N THR A 73 5.78 -20.04 9.43
CA THR A 73 7.20 -20.40 9.40
C THR A 73 7.95 -19.43 8.50
N PHE A 74 8.85 -18.64 9.08
CA PHE A 74 9.78 -17.83 8.33
C PHE A 74 11.08 -18.59 8.05
N THR A 75 11.65 -18.39 6.86
CA THR A 75 12.89 -19.05 6.45
C THR A 75 13.83 -18.11 5.72
N TRP A 76 15.05 -17.98 6.25
CA TRP A 76 16.21 -17.38 5.58
C TRP A 76 17.22 -18.46 5.24
N ARG A 77 17.75 -18.39 4.02
CA ARG A 77 18.78 -19.32 3.53
C ARG A 77 20.12 -18.64 3.28
N ASP A 78 20.09 -17.37 2.91
CA ASP A 78 21.27 -16.56 2.64
C ASP A 78 21.78 -15.92 3.96
N PRO A 79 23.01 -16.22 4.41
CA PRO A 79 23.57 -15.68 5.64
C PRO A 79 23.70 -14.15 5.67
N ASP A 80 24.05 -13.53 4.53
CA ASP A 80 24.25 -12.09 4.47
C ASP A 80 22.92 -11.34 4.60
N GLU A 81 21.89 -11.85 3.92
CA GLU A 81 20.53 -11.31 4.05
C GLU A 81 19.92 -11.55 5.44
N ALA A 82 20.26 -12.68 6.08
CA ALA A 82 19.87 -12.95 7.47
C ALA A 82 20.54 -11.98 8.45
N ILE A 83 21.84 -11.68 8.29
CA ILE A 83 22.54 -10.73 9.14
C ILE A 83 21.97 -9.31 8.97
N LYS A 84 21.72 -8.88 7.72
CA LYS A 84 21.06 -7.59 7.44
C LYS A 84 19.70 -7.50 8.13
N PHE A 85 18.88 -8.56 8.03
CA PHE A 85 17.59 -8.64 8.72
C PHE A 85 17.72 -8.44 10.22
N LEU A 86 18.59 -9.24 10.85
CA LEU A 86 18.71 -9.28 12.30
C LEU A 86 19.35 -7.99 12.86
N LYS A 87 20.10 -7.25 12.03
CA LYS A 87 20.58 -5.89 12.34
C LYS A 87 19.51 -4.81 12.15
N GLY A 88 18.31 -5.17 11.69
CA GLY A 88 17.20 -4.25 11.45
C GLY A 88 17.38 -3.37 10.21
N MET A 89 18.28 -3.76 9.29
CA MET A 89 18.44 -3.05 8.02
C MET A 89 17.14 -3.16 7.21
N PRO A 90 16.71 -2.08 6.55
CA PRO A 90 15.53 -2.14 5.70
C PRO A 90 15.75 -3.13 4.55
N PHE A 91 14.67 -3.63 3.95
CA PHE A 91 14.72 -4.46 2.75
C PHE A 91 14.13 -3.79 1.52
N GLU A 92 14.74 -3.99 0.35
CA GLU A 92 14.09 -3.64 -0.92
C GLU A 92 13.17 -4.77 -1.36
N GLY A 93 11.99 -4.45 -1.88
CA GLY A 93 11.21 -5.39 -2.69
C GLY A 93 9.96 -5.98 -2.04
N PHE A 94 8.81 -5.42 -2.38
CA PHE A 94 7.54 -6.12 -2.25
C PHE A 94 7.23 -6.84 -3.57
N SER A 95 7.41 -8.16 -3.62
CA SER A 95 6.85 -8.94 -4.72
C SER A 95 5.33 -9.02 -4.51
N LYS A 96 4.56 -8.31 -5.35
CA LYS A 96 3.10 -8.50 -5.48
C LYS A 96 2.87 -9.92 -6.01
N ILE A 97 2.83 -10.93 -5.14
CA ILE A 97 2.41 -12.27 -5.55
C ILE A 97 0.90 -12.17 -5.83
N PRO A 98 0.43 -12.52 -7.04
CA PRO A 98 -1.00 -12.62 -7.29
C PRO A 98 -1.63 -13.55 -6.25
N LEU A 99 -2.75 -13.18 -5.62
CA LEU A 99 -3.41 -14.01 -4.60
C LEU A 99 -3.71 -15.44 -5.11
N LYS A 100 -3.89 -15.63 -6.43
CA LYS A 100 -4.01 -16.95 -7.07
C LYS A 100 -2.78 -17.87 -6.90
N GLU A 101 -1.59 -17.30 -6.69
CA GLU A 101 -0.34 -18.04 -6.40
C GLU A 101 -0.06 -18.17 -4.90
N TYR A 102 -0.82 -17.47 -4.05
CA TYR A 102 -0.71 -17.53 -2.60
C TYR A 102 -1.27 -18.87 -2.09
N LYS A 103 -0.53 -19.96 -2.32
CA LYS A 103 -0.76 -21.29 -1.74
C LYS A 103 -0.20 -21.36 -0.32
N TYR A 104 -0.57 -20.40 0.53
CA TYR A 104 -0.07 -20.26 1.90
C TYR A 104 1.46 -20.12 1.97
N MET A 105 2.08 -19.65 0.90
CA MET A 105 3.52 -19.43 0.81
C MET A 105 3.77 -18.07 0.17
N PHE A 106 4.57 -17.27 0.86
CA PHE A 106 5.02 -15.97 0.40
C PHE A 106 6.54 -15.98 0.29
N ARG A 107 7.07 -15.31 -0.73
CA ARG A 107 8.52 -15.12 -0.90
C ARG A 107 8.80 -13.64 -1.01
N TYR A 108 9.63 -13.16 -0.09
CA TYR A 108 10.16 -11.81 -0.16
C TYR A 108 11.36 -11.81 -1.11
N ARG A 109 11.32 -10.90 -2.08
CA ARG A 109 12.30 -10.85 -3.17
C ARG A 109 12.63 -9.40 -3.50
N TYR A 110 13.89 -9.14 -3.79
CA TYR A 110 14.33 -7.87 -4.35
C TYR A 110 14.80 -8.04 -5.78
N VAL A 111 14.82 -6.94 -6.52
CA VAL A 111 15.24 -6.91 -7.93
C VAL A 111 16.76 -6.81 -7.95
N THR A 112 17.45 -7.78 -8.53
CA THR A 112 18.92 -7.76 -8.69
C THR A 112 19.34 -7.24 -10.07
N GLY A 113 18.39 -7.06 -10.97
CA GLY A 113 18.65 -6.60 -12.33
C GLY A 113 17.40 -6.77 -13.20
N ASN A 114 17.52 -6.32 -14.44
CA ASN A 114 16.46 -6.43 -15.43
C ASN A 114 17.03 -7.05 -16.70
N THR A 115 16.19 -7.76 -17.43
CA THR A 115 16.49 -8.24 -18.78
C THR A 115 15.33 -7.87 -19.70
N VAL A 116 15.58 -7.76 -21.00
CA VAL A 116 14.52 -7.62 -22.00
C VAL A 116 14.24 -9.01 -22.56
N ALA A 117 12.98 -9.42 -22.53
CA ALA A 117 12.54 -10.68 -23.11
C ALA A 117 11.33 -10.45 -23.99
N ASP A 118 11.35 -11.01 -25.20
CA ASP A 118 10.17 -11.12 -26.04
C ASP A 118 9.26 -12.24 -25.51
N ARG A 119 7.99 -11.93 -25.32
CA ARG A 119 6.96 -12.85 -24.81
C ARG A 119 6.04 -13.37 -25.92
N GLY A 120 6.35 -13.11 -27.19
CA GLY A 120 5.54 -13.45 -28.36
C GLY A 120 4.48 -12.39 -28.71
N ASN A 121 4.34 -11.35 -27.88
CA ASN A 121 3.48 -10.19 -28.09
C ASN A 121 4.26 -8.87 -27.92
N GLY A 122 5.58 -8.91 -28.12
CA GLY A 122 6.48 -7.78 -27.99
C GLY A 122 7.44 -7.87 -26.80
N GLU A 123 8.41 -6.97 -26.82
CA GLU A 123 9.45 -6.89 -25.80
C GLU A 123 8.91 -6.35 -24.47
N ARG A 124 9.38 -6.95 -23.36
CA ARG A 124 9.07 -6.48 -22.01
C ARG A 124 10.32 -6.51 -21.13
N ARG A 125 10.48 -5.49 -20.28
CA ARG A 125 11.43 -5.55 -19.16
C ARG A 125 10.94 -6.60 -18.16
N VAL A 126 11.75 -7.63 -17.96
CA VAL A 126 11.54 -8.69 -16.97
C VAL A 126 12.54 -8.49 -15.83
N ARG A 127 12.01 -8.44 -14.62
CA ARG A 127 12.80 -8.31 -13.39
C ARG A 127 13.44 -9.64 -13.01
N ILE A 128 14.74 -9.60 -12.72
CA ILE A 128 15.48 -10.70 -12.11
C ILE A 128 15.38 -10.53 -10.61
N PHE A 129 14.93 -11.58 -9.92
CA PHE A 129 14.65 -11.53 -8.49
C PHE A 129 15.59 -12.45 -7.71
N LYS A 130 16.15 -11.95 -6.60
CA LYS A 130 16.74 -12.80 -5.55
C LYS A 130 15.77 -12.94 -4.39
N THR A 131 15.58 -14.17 -3.91
CA THR A 131 14.74 -14.45 -2.73
C THR A 131 15.56 -14.25 -1.47
N ILE A 132 15.09 -13.36 -0.58
CA ILE A 132 15.71 -13.05 0.72
C ILE A 132 15.17 -14.02 1.77
N MET A 133 13.84 -14.08 1.85
CA MET A 133 13.13 -14.90 2.82
C MET A 133 11.86 -15.50 2.23
N SER A 134 11.36 -16.55 2.88
CA SER A 134 10.02 -17.06 2.63
C SER A 134 9.23 -17.16 3.91
N ALA A 135 7.92 -16.96 3.82
CA ALA A 135 6.98 -17.15 4.90
C ALA A 135 5.96 -18.21 4.45
N ARG A 136 5.82 -19.28 5.21
CA ARG A 136 4.77 -20.29 5.00
C ARG A 136 3.71 -20.12 6.08
N PHE A 137 2.47 -20.02 5.69
CA PHE A 137 1.32 -19.87 6.57
C PHE A 137 0.61 -21.22 6.74
N LYS A 138 0.00 -21.42 7.90
CA LYS A 138 -0.88 -22.56 8.16
C LYS A 138 -2.12 -22.46 7.26
N LYS A 139 -2.53 -23.59 6.66
CA LYS A 139 -3.58 -23.58 5.62
C LYS A 139 -4.95 -23.20 6.18
N GLU A 140 -5.21 -23.63 7.41
CA GLU A 140 -6.49 -23.47 8.10
C GLU A 140 -6.70 -22.04 8.64
N LYS A 141 -5.65 -21.19 8.60
CA LYS A 141 -5.71 -19.79 9.07
C LYS A 141 -5.22 -18.85 7.95
N PRO A 142 -6.13 -18.30 7.12
CA PRO A 142 -5.76 -17.52 5.94
C PRO A 142 -5.31 -16.11 6.35
N TYR A 143 -4.02 -15.94 6.57
CA TYR A 143 -3.42 -14.62 6.79
C TYR A 143 -3.19 -13.91 5.45
N HIS A 144 -3.41 -12.59 5.40
CA HIS A 144 -2.97 -11.80 4.25
C HIS A 144 -1.47 -11.48 4.40
N PRO A 145 -0.61 -11.58 3.35
CA PRO A 145 0.83 -11.36 3.47
C PRO A 145 1.25 -10.07 4.19
N TYR A 146 0.51 -8.97 4.01
CA TYR A 146 0.78 -7.70 4.70
C TYR A 146 0.77 -7.80 6.22
N MET A 147 0.13 -8.81 6.82
CA MET A 147 0.13 -8.99 8.28
C MET A 147 1.54 -9.08 8.87
N ILE A 148 2.54 -9.55 8.11
CA ILE A 148 3.91 -9.64 8.60
C ILE A 148 4.43 -8.28 9.08
N THR A 149 3.92 -7.20 8.50
CA THR A 149 4.32 -5.83 8.84
C THR A 149 3.88 -5.40 10.23
N LYS A 150 2.87 -6.08 10.81
CA LYS A 150 2.41 -5.91 12.20
C LYS A 150 3.43 -6.37 13.23
N LEU A 151 4.34 -7.25 12.82
CA LEU A 151 5.44 -7.69 13.65
C LEU A 151 6.57 -6.62 13.62
N PRO A 152 7.01 -6.11 14.78
CA PRO A 152 7.97 -5.01 14.90
C PRO A 152 9.21 -5.12 13.99
N MET A 153 9.82 -6.30 13.89
CA MET A 153 11.03 -6.51 13.08
C MET A 153 10.81 -6.32 11.57
N PHE A 154 9.55 -6.32 11.10
CA PHE A 154 9.20 -6.10 9.70
C PHE A 154 8.64 -4.69 9.42
N ARG A 155 8.55 -3.81 10.42
CA ARG A 155 8.05 -2.43 10.21
C ARG A 155 8.98 -1.61 9.32
N ASN A 156 10.28 -1.89 9.34
CA ASN A 156 11.27 -1.21 8.50
C ASN A 156 11.33 -1.74 7.05
N VAL A 157 10.51 -2.73 6.68
CA VAL A 157 10.52 -3.37 5.34
C VAL A 157 10.18 -2.37 4.21
N ARG A 158 9.55 -1.23 4.51
CA ARG A 158 9.17 -0.24 3.48
C ARG A 158 10.06 1.01 3.41
N LYS A 159 11.00 1.19 4.35
CA LYS A 159 11.80 2.43 4.44
C LYS A 159 12.82 2.62 3.30
N LEU A 160 13.11 1.59 2.51
CA LEU A 160 14.12 1.70 1.43
C LEU A 160 13.64 2.46 0.20
N ALA A 161 12.34 2.59 -0.02
CA ALA A 161 11.86 3.45 -1.10
C ALA A 161 12.19 4.93 -0.85
N ASP A 162 12.61 5.31 0.37
CA ASP A 162 12.87 6.71 0.74
C ASP A 162 14.37 6.96 1.05
N LEU A 163 15.26 5.97 0.87
CA LEU A 163 16.66 6.03 1.37
C LEU A 163 17.76 6.00 0.29
N GLU A 164 17.44 6.01 -1.02
CA GLU A 164 18.49 6.18 -2.05
C GLU A 164 19.11 7.59 -1.93
N PRO A 165 20.41 7.73 -1.54
CA PRO A 165 21.05 9.02 -1.41
C PRO A 165 21.13 9.71 -2.79
N GLY A 166 20.63 10.95 -2.88
CA GLY A 166 20.71 11.78 -4.10
C GLY A 166 19.44 11.81 -4.96
N LYS A 167 18.40 11.02 -4.65
CA LYS A 167 17.07 11.10 -5.31
C LYS A 167 16.05 11.71 -4.35
N ASN A 168 16.06 13.03 -4.25
CA ASN A 168 15.45 13.88 -3.22
C ASN A 168 13.91 13.85 -3.06
N ARG A 169 13.17 12.81 -3.47
CA ARG A 169 11.69 12.82 -3.41
C ARG A 169 11.11 11.52 -2.85
N GLU A 170 10.43 11.63 -1.70
CA GLU A 170 9.72 10.54 -1.00
C GLU A 170 8.45 10.11 -1.76
N ASN A 171 7.89 8.94 -1.42
CA ASN A 171 6.57 8.57 -1.90
C ASN A 171 5.50 9.51 -1.34
N TYR A 172 4.55 9.90 -2.17
CA TYR A 172 3.40 10.71 -1.76
C TYR A 172 2.18 10.35 -2.59
N GLY A 173 1.04 10.14 -1.96
CA GLY A 173 -0.23 9.95 -2.66
C GLY A 173 -1.38 10.60 -1.91
N SER A 174 -2.42 11.03 -2.61
CA SER A 174 -3.64 11.58 -2.01
C SER A 174 -4.87 11.03 -2.71
N TYR A 175 -5.83 10.55 -1.91
CA TYR A 175 -7.15 10.21 -2.41
C TYR A 175 -7.93 11.50 -2.65
N ILE A 176 -8.51 11.62 -3.84
CA ILE A 176 -9.36 12.77 -4.16
C ILE A 176 -10.81 12.35 -3.94
N PRO A 177 -11.52 12.93 -2.95
CA PRO A 177 -12.90 12.55 -2.68
C PRO A 177 -13.79 12.88 -3.88
N ILE A 178 -14.70 11.97 -4.20
CA ILE A 178 -15.69 12.14 -5.25
C ILE A 178 -16.85 13.01 -4.76
N ASN A 179 -17.53 13.69 -5.68
CA ASN A 179 -18.71 14.53 -5.41
C ASN A 179 -18.49 15.70 -4.43
N GLN A 180 -17.25 16.13 -4.23
CA GLN A 180 -16.94 17.31 -3.44
C GLN A 180 -16.76 18.52 -4.35
N SER A 181 -17.51 19.59 -4.10
CA SER A 181 -17.27 20.91 -4.69
C SER A 181 -16.35 21.75 -3.80
N LEU A 182 -15.54 22.61 -4.39
CA LEU A 182 -14.79 23.62 -3.63
C LEU A 182 -15.42 24.99 -3.78
N GLY A 183 -16.13 25.45 -2.74
CA GLY A 183 -16.47 26.85 -2.47
C GLY A 183 -16.55 27.75 -3.72
N THR A 184 -15.60 28.67 -3.87
CA THR A 184 -15.55 29.73 -4.91
C THR A 184 -15.63 29.25 -6.37
N PHE A 185 -15.57 27.94 -6.61
CA PHE A 185 -15.85 27.33 -7.90
C PHE A 185 -17.20 26.64 -7.84
N GLU A 186 -18.26 27.44 -7.95
CA GLU A 186 -19.62 26.91 -8.08
C GLU A 186 -19.66 25.97 -9.31
N ASN A 187 -19.94 24.69 -9.06
CA ASN A 187 -20.27 23.62 -10.02
C ASN A 187 -19.18 22.65 -10.51
N GLU A 188 -17.92 22.73 -10.06
CA GLU A 188 -16.89 21.78 -10.50
C GLU A 188 -16.42 20.83 -9.38
N ILE A 189 -16.39 19.53 -9.70
CA ILE A 189 -16.04 18.46 -8.76
C ILE A 189 -14.51 18.40 -8.58
N LEU A 190 -14.05 18.39 -7.33
CA LEU A 190 -12.64 18.43 -6.89
C LEU A 190 -11.69 17.46 -7.65
N PRO A 191 -12.03 16.18 -7.92
CA PRO A 191 -11.20 15.31 -8.72
C PRO A 191 -10.92 15.86 -10.11
N ILE A 192 -11.91 16.43 -10.79
CA ILE A 192 -11.78 16.81 -12.19
C ILE A 192 -10.74 17.92 -12.34
N LYS A 193 -10.80 18.98 -11.51
CA LYS A 193 -9.85 20.10 -11.57
C LYS A 193 -8.40 19.71 -11.34
N VAL A 194 -8.16 18.95 -10.28
CA VAL A 194 -6.78 18.55 -9.92
C VAL A 194 -6.18 17.71 -11.03
N LEU A 195 -6.99 16.82 -11.62
CA LEU A 195 -6.54 15.89 -12.64
C LEU A 195 -6.35 16.57 -13.99
N GLU A 196 -7.27 17.44 -14.38
CA GLU A 196 -7.16 18.27 -15.58
C GLU A 196 -5.85 19.08 -15.58
N HIS A 197 -5.50 19.73 -14.47
CA HIS A 197 -4.22 20.44 -14.32
C HIS A 197 -3.01 19.56 -14.65
N PHE A 198 -2.96 18.33 -14.12
CA PHE A 198 -1.83 17.43 -14.38
C PHE A 198 -1.86 16.83 -15.79
N PHE A 199 -3.04 16.61 -16.38
CA PHE A 199 -3.14 16.12 -17.76
C PHE A 199 -2.69 17.17 -18.76
N GLU A 200 -3.12 18.42 -18.61
CA GLU A 200 -2.71 19.52 -19.49
C GLU A 200 -1.21 19.81 -19.41
N LYS A 201 -0.62 19.66 -18.21
CA LYS A 201 0.80 19.89 -17.98
C LYS A 201 1.69 18.72 -18.42
N ALA A 202 1.14 17.50 -18.51
CA ALA A 202 1.94 16.30 -18.71
C ALA A 202 2.60 16.24 -20.08
N SER A 203 3.90 15.96 -20.11
CA SER A 203 4.65 15.73 -21.36
C SER A 203 4.25 14.45 -22.09
N ASN A 204 3.85 13.43 -21.33
CA ASN A 204 3.39 12.15 -21.83
C ASN A 204 2.40 11.54 -20.85
N ILE A 205 1.37 10.87 -21.36
CA ILE A 205 0.36 10.18 -20.57
C ILE A 205 0.21 8.76 -21.10
N VAL A 206 0.55 7.77 -20.27
CA VAL A 206 0.38 6.36 -20.59
C VAL A 206 -0.72 5.75 -19.75
N ILE A 207 -1.71 5.11 -20.38
CA ILE A 207 -2.74 4.35 -19.68
C ILE A 207 -2.54 2.84 -19.86
N LEU A 208 -2.81 2.07 -18.81
CA LEU A 208 -2.97 0.62 -18.92
C LEU A 208 -4.38 0.26 -19.38
N ASN A 209 -4.50 -0.68 -20.33
CA ASN A 209 -5.78 -1.15 -20.83
C ASN A 209 -6.57 -2.00 -19.82
N LYS A 210 -5.94 -2.40 -18.71
CA LYS A 210 -6.55 -3.20 -17.64
C LYS A 210 -6.04 -2.78 -16.28
N CYS A 211 -6.90 -2.82 -15.27
CA CYS A 211 -6.51 -2.61 -13.87
C CYS A 211 -5.94 -3.90 -13.27
N ASP A 212 -4.63 -3.96 -13.04
CA ASP A 212 -4.00 -5.15 -12.45
C ASP A 212 -4.56 -5.50 -11.07
N CYS A 213 -4.92 -4.50 -10.27
CA CYS A 213 -5.51 -4.73 -8.95
C CYS A 213 -6.85 -5.46 -9.08
N ARG A 214 -7.71 -5.05 -10.01
CA ARG A 214 -9.01 -5.72 -10.25
C ARG A 214 -8.84 -7.10 -10.89
N ILE A 215 -7.87 -7.25 -11.81
CA ILE A 215 -7.57 -8.53 -12.46
C ILE A 215 -7.05 -9.57 -11.44
N VAL A 216 -6.06 -9.20 -10.63
CA VAL A 216 -5.44 -10.11 -9.66
C VAL A 216 -6.44 -10.57 -8.60
N ASN A 217 -7.38 -9.70 -8.23
CA ASN A 217 -8.42 -9.99 -7.24
C ASN A 217 -9.70 -10.54 -7.85
N ASP A 218 -9.74 -10.73 -9.17
CA ASP A 218 -10.93 -11.15 -9.91
C ASP A 218 -12.20 -10.37 -9.53
N CYS A 219 -12.08 -9.04 -9.60
CA CYS A 219 -13.14 -8.10 -9.25
C CYS A 219 -14.46 -8.43 -9.96
N GLN A 220 -15.56 -8.48 -9.21
CA GLN A 220 -16.91 -8.67 -9.76
C GLN A 220 -17.73 -7.36 -9.75
N ASP A 221 -17.30 -6.36 -8.97
CA ASP A 221 -18.10 -5.17 -8.69
C ASP A 221 -17.78 -3.97 -9.62
N HIS A 222 -16.66 -4.02 -10.34
CA HIS A 222 -16.17 -2.91 -11.14
C HIS A 222 -15.48 -3.38 -12.41
N GLU A 223 -15.62 -2.57 -13.47
CA GLU A 223 -15.00 -2.76 -14.78
C GLU A 223 -13.49 -2.99 -14.69
N LYS A 224 -12.94 -3.92 -15.46
CA LYS A 224 -11.51 -4.27 -15.43
C LYS A 224 -10.70 -3.48 -16.45
N SER A 225 -11.33 -2.83 -17.44
CA SER A 225 -10.68 -2.13 -18.55
C SER A 225 -10.09 -0.73 -18.23
N ILE A 226 -10.47 -0.12 -17.10
CA ILE A 226 -9.91 1.18 -16.68
C ILE A 226 -8.68 0.94 -15.80
N GLY A 227 -7.49 0.98 -16.40
CA GLY A 227 -6.22 0.81 -15.71
C GLY A 227 -5.64 2.09 -15.08
N CYS A 228 -4.41 1.98 -14.57
CA CYS A 228 -3.66 3.12 -14.03
C CYS A 228 -3.15 4.01 -15.18
N MET A 229 -2.99 5.30 -14.90
CA MET A 229 -2.30 6.25 -15.76
C MET A 229 -0.94 6.63 -15.17
N PHE A 230 0.03 6.89 -16.04
CA PHE A 230 1.38 7.34 -15.69
C PHE A 230 1.71 8.59 -16.50
N LEU A 231 2.15 9.64 -15.80
CA LEU A 231 2.36 10.97 -16.40
C LEU A 231 3.80 11.43 -16.20
N GLY A 232 4.31 12.20 -17.18
CA GLY A 232 5.65 12.81 -17.18
C GLY A 232 6.70 12.04 -17.98
N ASP A 233 7.86 12.63 -18.20
CA ASP A 233 8.88 12.15 -19.15
C ASP A 233 9.43 10.76 -18.82
N ASP A 234 9.53 10.40 -17.54
CA ASP A 234 10.00 9.07 -17.15
C ASP A 234 9.08 7.96 -17.72
N SER A 235 7.80 8.28 -17.99
CA SER A 235 6.84 7.34 -18.59
C SER A 235 7.16 6.98 -20.04
N LEU A 236 7.93 7.80 -20.76
CA LEU A 236 8.42 7.48 -22.12
C LEU A 236 9.33 6.25 -22.13
N ASN A 237 9.98 5.96 -21.00
CA ASN A 237 10.87 4.82 -20.84
C ASN A 237 10.14 3.50 -20.54
N MET A 238 8.80 3.54 -20.46
CA MET A 238 7.99 2.36 -20.21
C MET A 238 7.91 1.47 -21.46
N LEU A 239 8.48 0.26 -21.40
CA LEU A 239 8.24 -0.76 -22.43
C LEU A 239 6.84 -1.36 -22.27
N ILE A 240 5.87 -0.80 -22.99
CA ILE A 240 4.47 -1.22 -22.98
C ILE A 240 4.06 -1.69 -24.38
N THR A 241 3.54 -2.90 -24.44
CA THR A 241 2.92 -3.48 -25.65
C THR A 241 1.49 -2.94 -25.80
N GLU A 242 0.97 -2.85 -27.03
CA GLU A 242 -0.40 -2.39 -27.30
C GLU A 242 -1.48 -3.12 -26.49
N GLU A 243 -1.31 -4.42 -26.21
CA GLU A 243 -2.24 -5.20 -25.38
C GLU A 243 -2.32 -4.67 -23.94
N ARG A 244 -1.19 -4.14 -23.42
CA ARG A 244 -1.02 -3.78 -22.01
C ARG A 244 -1.39 -2.32 -21.74
N GLY A 245 -1.15 -1.43 -22.69
CA GLY A 245 -1.43 0.00 -22.54
C GLY A 245 -1.09 0.77 -23.81
N ARG A 246 -1.34 2.08 -23.76
CA ARG A 246 -1.12 3.01 -24.87
C ARG A 246 -0.87 4.42 -24.35
N VAL A 247 -0.27 5.26 -25.19
CA VAL A 247 -0.23 6.71 -24.97
C VAL A 247 -1.59 7.30 -25.32
N ILE A 248 -2.06 8.26 -24.53
CA ILE A 248 -3.35 8.94 -24.72
C ILE A 248 -3.20 10.46 -24.62
N THR A 249 -4.17 11.20 -25.13
CA THR A 249 -4.18 12.67 -25.02
C THR A 249 -4.73 13.13 -23.66
N PRO A 250 -4.48 14.40 -23.25
CA PRO A 250 -5.08 14.97 -22.06
C PRO A 250 -6.62 14.90 -22.05
N GLU A 251 -7.27 15.13 -23.21
CA GLU A 251 -8.73 15.07 -23.35
C GLU A 251 -9.25 13.65 -23.13
N GLU A 252 -8.59 12.64 -23.72
CA GLU A 252 -8.94 11.24 -23.51
C GLU A 252 -8.73 10.82 -22.04
N ALA A 253 -7.65 11.28 -21.40
CA ALA A 253 -7.39 11.02 -19.99
C ALA A 253 -8.48 11.62 -19.08
N LEU A 254 -8.95 12.82 -19.40
CA LEU A 254 -10.02 13.51 -18.68
C LEU A 254 -11.36 12.78 -18.85
N GLU A 255 -11.71 12.34 -20.07
CA GLU A 255 -12.93 11.57 -20.33
C GLU A 255 -12.94 10.24 -19.58
N ILE A 256 -11.84 9.49 -19.63
CA ILE A 256 -11.69 8.23 -18.88
C ILE A 256 -11.82 8.47 -17.38
N THR A 257 -11.26 9.58 -16.89
CA THR A 257 -11.36 9.97 -15.48
C THR A 257 -12.80 10.25 -15.06
N LYS A 258 -13.55 11.01 -15.86
CA LYS A 258 -14.98 11.30 -15.62
C LYS A 258 -15.77 9.99 -15.56
N ASN A 259 -15.61 9.12 -16.55
CA ASN A 259 -16.24 7.80 -16.60
C ASN A 259 -15.88 6.93 -15.37
N ALA A 260 -14.63 6.99 -14.92
CA ALA A 260 -14.20 6.24 -13.73
C ALA A 260 -14.86 6.76 -12.44
N VAL A 261 -14.91 8.08 -12.26
CA VAL A 261 -15.54 8.73 -11.10
C VAL A 261 -17.05 8.47 -11.07
N GLU A 262 -17.72 8.59 -12.22
CA GLU A 262 -19.15 8.25 -12.38
C GLU A 262 -19.42 6.78 -12.05
N GLY A 263 -18.50 5.88 -12.42
CA GLY A 263 -18.52 4.47 -12.03
C GLY A 263 -18.20 4.16 -10.55
N GLY A 264 -18.10 5.18 -9.69
CA GLY A 264 -17.82 5.03 -8.25
C GLY A 264 -16.37 4.68 -7.91
N LEU A 265 -15.44 4.92 -8.84
CA LEU A 265 -14.01 4.74 -8.61
C LEU A 265 -13.42 6.03 -8.05
N ILE A 266 -12.44 5.87 -7.15
CA ILE A 266 -11.85 7.01 -6.45
C ILE A 266 -10.43 7.24 -6.97
N PRO A 267 -10.16 8.41 -7.57
CA PRO A 267 -8.81 8.76 -8.00
C PRO A 267 -7.85 8.83 -6.80
N LEU A 268 -6.71 8.18 -6.97
CA LEU A 268 -5.55 8.30 -6.12
C LEU A 268 -4.39 8.76 -7.00
N ILE A 269 -3.81 9.90 -6.68
CA ILE A 269 -2.72 10.49 -7.43
C ILE A 269 -1.51 10.76 -6.57
N GLY A 270 -0.33 10.68 -7.19
CA GLY A 270 0.92 11.15 -6.62
C GLY A 270 2.13 10.39 -7.13
N LYS A 271 3.22 10.45 -6.35
CA LYS A 271 4.48 9.78 -6.62
C LYS A 271 4.53 8.43 -5.90
N ALA A 272 4.49 7.36 -6.69
CA ALA A 272 4.67 5.99 -6.22
C ALA A 272 5.94 5.39 -6.84
N ARG A 273 7.09 5.53 -6.16
CA ARG A 273 8.38 4.98 -6.62
C ARG A 273 8.31 3.48 -6.91
N GLY A 274 7.46 2.77 -6.16
CA GLY A 274 7.20 1.34 -6.39
C GLY A 274 6.64 1.02 -7.79
N ASP A 275 5.95 1.96 -8.44
CA ASP A 275 5.46 1.78 -9.80
C ASP A 275 6.57 2.02 -10.84
N ALA A 276 7.48 2.97 -10.65
CA ALA A 276 8.70 3.06 -11.47
C ALA A 276 9.52 1.76 -11.41
N VAL A 277 9.73 1.22 -10.20
CA VAL A 277 10.37 -0.10 -10.00
C VAL A 277 9.58 -1.24 -10.65
N ARG A 278 8.26 -1.13 -10.75
CA ARG A 278 7.41 -2.13 -11.41
C ARG A 278 7.64 -2.17 -12.92
N PHE A 279 7.86 -1.02 -13.55
CA PHE A 279 8.16 -0.91 -14.98
C PHE A 279 9.66 -0.95 -15.28
N SER A 280 10.50 -1.10 -14.24
CA SER A 280 11.95 -1.13 -14.36
C SER A 280 12.49 0.12 -15.06
N ILE A 281 11.90 1.28 -14.73
CA ILE A 281 12.34 2.59 -15.18
C ILE A 281 13.00 3.33 -14.02
N GLU A 282 13.88 4.27 -14.34
CA GLU A 282 14.39 5.21 -13.35
C GLU A 282 13.31 6.24 -13.01
N ASP A 283 13.21 6.61 -11.73
CA ASP A 283 12.37 7.71 -11.27
C ASP A 283 13.28 8.91 -11.01
N THR A 284 13.26 9.87 -11.94
CA THR A 284 14.06 11.09 -11.89
C THR A 284 13.31 12.23 -11.19
N GLY A 285 12.07 11.99 -10.74
CA GLY A 285 11.16 13.05 -10.29
C GLY A 285 10.06 13.37 -11.31
N HIS A 286 10.08 12.74 -12.48
CA HIS A 286 9.19 13.02 -13.61
C HIS A 286 8.24 11.85 -13.91
N PHE A 287 7.86 11.10 -12.87
CA PHE A 287 6.96 9.95 -12.93
C PHE A 287 5.81 10.07 -11.92
N MET A 288 4.65 10.54 -12.37
CA MET A 288 3.43 10.54 -11.57
C MET A 288 2.62 9.28 -11.85
N THR A 289 2.03 8.70 -10.82
CA THR A 289 1.07 7.60 -10.93
C THR A 289 -0.33 8.05 -10.54
N MET A 290 -1.30 7.61 -11.32
CA MET A 290 -2.71 7.78 -11.05
C MET A 290 -3.44 6.43 -11.11
N CYS A 291 -4.23 6.15 -10.08
CA CYS A 291 -5.04 4.93 -9.96
C CYS A 291 -6.50 5.27 -9.73
N PHE A 292 -7.40 4.48 -10.30
CA PHE A 292 -8.84 4.56 -10.03
C PHE A 292 -9.23 3.47 -9.03
N CYS A 293 -9.16 3.77 -7.73
CA CYS A 293 -9.32 2.78 -6.68
C CYS A 293 -10.79 2.40 -6.47
N CYS A 294 -11.10 1.10 -6.60
CA CYS A 294 -12.37 0.54 -6.13
C CYS A 294 -12.31 0.19 -4.62
N SER A 295 -13.47 -0.09 -4.01
CA SER A 295 -13.55 -0.54 -2.61
C SER A 295 -13.02 -1.97 -2.45
N CYS A 296 -13.22 -2.85 -3.42
CA CYS A 296 -12.91 -4.27 -3.22
C CYS A 296 -11.43 -4.64 -3.46
N CYS A 297 -10.76 -4.03 -4.44
CA CYS A 297 -9.46 -4.53 -4.92
C CYS A 297 -8.26 -3.61 -4.68
N CYS A 298 -8.45 -2.41 -4.15
CA CYS A 298 -7.38 -1.43 -3.96
C CYS A 298 -6.24 -2.01 -3.11
N ILE A 299 -5.02 -2.02 -3.66
CA ILE A 299 -3.83 -2.51 -2.95
C ILE A 299 -3.53 -1.68 -1.70
N ASN A 300 -3.74 -0.37 -1.75
CA ASN A 300 -3.55 0.50 -0.60
C ASN A 300 -4.57 0.21 0.50
N ALA A 301 -5.84 -0.02 0.15
CA ALA A 301 -6.82 -0.51 1.11
C ALA A 301 -6.41 -1.86 1.73
N LYS A 302 -5.86 -2.79 0.95
CA LYS A 302 -5.35 -4.08 1.48
C LYS A 302 -4.17 -3.90 2.43
N VAL A 303 -3.25 -2.98 2.13
CA VAL A 303 -2.14 -2.62 3.02
C VAL A 303 -2.67 -2.01 4.31
N THR A 304 -3.60 -1.05 4.23
CA THR A 304 -4.18 -0.39 5.41
C THR A 304 -4.99 -1.35 6.27
N THR A 305 -5.69 -2.32 5.67
CA THR A 305 -6.55 -3.28 6.41
C THR A 305 -5.81 -4.46 7.01
N HIS A 306 -4.77 -4.93 6.35
CA HIS A 306 -4.08 -6.16 6.75
C HIS A 306 -2.67 -5.90 7.28
N GLY A 307 -2.07 -4.75 6.99
CA GLY A 307 -0.75 -4.36 7.47
C GLY A 307 -0.79 -3.65 8.82
N SER A 308 0.39 -3.29 9.33
CA SER A 308 0.52 -2.45 10.51
C SER A 308 -0.01 -1.05 10.24
N VAL A 309 -0.61 -0.45 11.28
CA VAL A 309 -0.98 0.98 11.26
C VAL A 309 0.24 1.86 10.94
N ALA A 310 1.44 1.45 11.36
CA ALA A 310 2.67 2.13 10.98
C ALA A 310 2.84 2.19 9.45
N ILE A 311 2.62 1.09 8.74
CA ILE A 311 2.81 1.01 7.27
C ILE A 311 1.68 1.69 6.50
N ALA A 312 0.45 1.67 7.04
CA ALA A 312 -0.66 2.43 6.47
C ALA A 312 -0.32 3.93 6.34
N ASN A 313 0.50 4.44 7.27
CA ASN A 313 0.87 5.85 7.38
C ASN A 313 2.29 6.19 6.82
N LEU A 314 3.01 5.24 6.22
CA LEU A 314 4.36 5.46 5.65
C LEU A 314 4.33 6.17 4.28
N GLY A 315 3.75 7.37 4.23
CA GLY A 315 4.00 8.38 3.19
C GLY A 315 3.25 8.23 1.86
N GLY A 316 2.87 7.02 1.44
CA GLY A 316 2.28 6.81 0.11
C GLY A 316 0.77 7.09 -0.02
N ASN A 317 0.02 7.23 1.09
CA ASN A 317 -1.42 7.47 1.07
C ASN A 317 -1.79 8.46 2.16
N ASN A 318 -2.06 9.70 1.78
CA ASN A 318 -2.35 10.79 2.69
C ASN A 318 -3.79 11.25 2.49
N ARG A 319 -4.41 11.66 3.59
CA ARG A 319 -5.62 12.45 3.53
C ARG A 319 -5.25 13.85 3.02
N MET A 320 -6.10 14.42 2.18
CA MET A 320 -5.97 15.81 1.77
C MET A 320 -5.92 16.72 3.01
N ARG A 321 -5.02 17.72 3.00
CA ARG A 321 -4.93 18.69 4.09
C ARG A 321 -6.26 19.44 4.23
N GLY A 322 -6.67 19.70 5.48
CA GLY A 322 -7.94 20.36 5.82
C GLY A 322 -9.21 19.60 5.45
N LEU A 323 -9.09 18.36 4.96
CA LEU A 323 -10.24 17.48 4.79
C LEU A 323 -10.49 16.70 6.08
N THR A 324 -11.71 16.79 6.60
CA THR A 324 -12.21 16.01 7.74
C THR A 324 -13.53 15.34 7.39
N VAL A 325 -13.69 14.07 7.78
CA VAL A 325 -15.00 13.38 7.70
C VAL A 325 -15.64 13.45 9.08
N LYS A 326 -16.88 13.92 9.17
CA LYS A 326 -17.66 13.97 10.42
C LYS A 326 -18.92 13.13 10.32
N VAL A 327 -19.35 12.60 11.45
CA VAL A 327 -20.66 11.97 11.63
C VAL A 327 -21.47 12.87 12.54
N ASP A 328 -22.70 13.18 12.14
CA ASP A 328 -23.70 13.82 12.99
C ASP A 328 -24.34 12.75 13.89
N GLU A 329 -24.07 12.83 15.19
CA GLU A 329 -24.55 11.85 16.17
C GLU A 329 -26.07 11.94 16.39
N GLU A 330 -26.71 13.06 16.08
CA GLU A 330 -28.17 13.24 16.26
C GLU A 330 -28.97 12.60 15.11
N ILE A 331 -28.38 12.55 13.92
CA ILE A 331 -29.01 11.98 12.71
C ILE A 331 -28.63 10.51 12.54
N CYS A 332 -27.46 10.10 13.05
CA CYS A 332 -26.99 8.74 12.88
C CYS A 332 -27.90 7.72 13.59
N VAL A 333 -28.47 6.80 12.82
CA VAL A 333 -29.32 5.71 13.35
C VAL A 333 -28.56 4.39 13.57
N GLY A 334 -27.23 4.40 13.43
CA GLY A 334 -26.41 3.21 13.66
C GLY A 334 -26.60 2.06 12.67
N CYS A 335 -27.01 2.33 11.42
CA CYS A 335 -27.28 1.29 10.40
C CYS A 335 -26.04 0.56 9.83
N GLU A 336 -24.83 1.01 10.18
CA GLU A 336 -23.55 0.40 9.81
C GLU A 336 -23.19 0.36 8.30
N GLU A 337 -23.97 0.96 7.39
CA GLU A 337 -23.65 0.99 5.95
C GLU A 337 -22.27 1.62 5.67
N CYS A 338 -21.93 2.67 6.41
CA CYS A 338 -20.62 3.32 6.33
C CYS A 338 -19.45 2.39 6.74
N LEU A 339 -19.66 1.47 7.68
CA LEU A 339 -18.66 0.48 8.09
C LEU A 339 -18.41 -0.54 6.97
N LYS A 340 -19.47 -1.00 6.28
CA LYS A 340 -19.37 -1.99 5.19
C LYS A 340 -18.51 -1.49 4.02
N VAL A 341 -18.63 -0.19 3.71
CA VAL A 341 -17.88 0.45 2.60
C VAL A 341 -16.52 1.01 3.00
N CYS A 342 -16.25 1.20 4.29
CA CYS A 342 -14.98 1.75 4.76
C CYS A 342 -13.87 0.70 4.75
N LYS A 343 -13.14 0.64 3.63
CA LYS A 343 -12.04 -0.30 3.40
C LYS A 343 -10.73 0.13 4.05
N PHE A 344 -10.75 1.22 4.83
CA PHE A 344 -9.64 1.65 5.67
C PHE A 344 -9.90 1.36 7.16
N ARG A 345 -11.04 0.71 7.49
CA ARG A 345 -11.46 0.40 8.87
C ARG A 345 -11.37 1.63 9.78
N SER A 346 -11.83 2.76 9.25
CA SER A 346 -11.83 4.05 9.94
C SER A 346 -13.20 4.39 10.52
N MET A 347 -14.25 3.62 10.22
CA MET A 347 -15.56 3.76 10.85
C MET A 347 -15.68 2.73 11.97
N GLU A 348 -16.12 3.16 13.14
CA GLU A 348 -16.27 2.35 14.35
C GLU A 348 -17.64 2.63 14.99
N MET A 349 -18.26 1.64 15.64
CA MET A 349 -19.50 1.85 16.39
C MET A 349 -19.20 2.12 17.86
N HIS A 350 -19.80 3.17 18.41
CA HIS A 350 -19.72 3.57 19.81
C HIS A 350 -21.13 3.93 20.29
N ASP A 351 -21.63 3.22 21.30
CA ASP A 351 -22.96 3.48 21.89
C ASP A 351 -24.11 3.55 20.87
N GLY A 352 -24.06 2.72 19.83
CA GLY A 352 -25.06 2.69 18.76
C GLY A 352 -24.86 3.74 17.65
N ILE A 353 -23.82 4.58 17.73
CA ILE A 353 -23.52 5.63 16.76
C ILE A 353 -22.20 5.35 16.04
N ALA A 354 -22.15 5.66 14.74
CA ALA A 354 -20.92 5.56 13.97
C ALA A 354 -19.97 6.73 14.31
N ARG A 355 -18.69 6.43 14.53
CA ARG A 355 -17.62 7.42 14.73
C ARG A 355 -16.47 7.18 13.76
N VAL A 356 -15.78 8.25 13.40
CA VAL A 356 -14.64 8.22 12.47
C VAL A 356 -13.32 8.27 13.23
N ASN A 357 -12.51 7.23 13.08
CA ASN A 357 -11.11 7.21 13.48
C ASN A 357 -10.27 8.03 12.49
N GLN A 358 -10.01 9.29 12.86
CA GLN A 358 -9.30 10.25 12.00
C GLN A 358 -7.86 9.85 11.67
N ASN A 359 -7.22 9.01 12.49
CA ASN A 359 -5.86 8.53 12.26
C ASN A 359 -5.77 7.46 11.16
N ARG A 360 -6.91 6.87 10.78
CA ARG A 360 -7.00 5.86 9.70
C ARG A 360 -7.73 6.39 8.46
N CYS A 361 -8.56 7.43 8.63
CA CYS A 361 -9.40 7.95 7.57
C CYS A 361 -8.56 8.69 6.52
N LEU A 362 -8.61 8.20 5.26
CA LEU A 362 -7.97 8.85 4.12
C LEU A 362 -8.87 9.86 3.40
N GLY A 363 -10.09 10.08 3.90
CA GLY A 363 -11.00 11.10 3.35
C GLY A 363 -11.57 10.77 1.97
N CYS A 364 -11.76 9.49 1.63
CA CYS A 364 -12.20 9.11 0.28
C CYS A 364 -13.68 9.37 -0.02
N GLY A 365 -14.51 9.66 0.99
CA GLY A 365 -15.92 10.03 0.81
C GLY A 365 -16.92 8.89 0.59
N ARG A 366 -16.49 7.62 0.53
CA ARG A 366 -17.43 6.50 0.34
C ARG A 366 -18.52 6.42 1.41
N CYS A 367 -18.19 6.76 2.65
CA CYS A 367 -19.11 6.66 3.77
C CYS A 367 -20.24 7.69 3.70
N GLU A 368 -19.94 8.91 3.25
CA GLU A 368 -20.93 9.94 2.95
C GLU A 368 -21.88 9.46 1.84
N GLN A 369 -21.32 9.00 0.71
CA GLN A 369 -22.13 8.56 -0.44
C GLN A 369 -23.17 7.47 -0.11
N VAL A 370 -22.88 6.56 0.82
CA VAL A 370 -23.78 5.44 1.15
C VAL A 370 -24.62 5.66 2.39
N CYS A 371 -24.48 6.79 3.08
CA CYS A 371 -25.27 7.03 4.30
C CYS A 371 -26.73 7.30 3.92
N PRO A 372 -27.69 6.42 4.28
CA PRO A 372 -29.09 6.61 3.87
C PRO A 372 -29.81 7.73 4.63
N ASN A 373 -29.18 8.30 5.67
CA ASN A 373 -29.74 9.37 6.49
C ASN A 373 -28.94 10.67 6.37
N ASP A 374 -27.96 10.74 5.46
CA ASP A 374 -27.08 11.90 5.29
C ASP A 374 -26.37 12.35 6.59
N ALA A 375 -26.16 11.41 7.53
CA ALA A 375 -25.52 11.67 8.82
C ALA A 375 -24.00 11.83 8.72
N ILE A 376 -23.41 11.78 7.53
CA ILE A 376 -21.96 11.83 7.33
C ILE A 376 -21.66 12.95 6.35
N SER A 377 -20.72 13.81 6.70
CA SER A 377 -20.27 14.93 5.86
C SER A 377 -18.76 14.96 5.72
N ILE A 378 -18.30 15.31 4.51
CA ILE A 378 -16.92 15.73 4.26
C ILE A 378 -16.85 17.24 4.39
N ILE A 379 -15.97 17.70 5.27
CA ILE A 379 -15.68 19.12 5.49
C ILE A 379 -14.29 19.39 4.94
N ILE A 380 -14.19 20.37 4.06
CA ILE A 380 -12.93 20.87 3.54
C ILE A 380 -12.79 22.31 4.05
N ASP A 381 -11.73 22.58 4.80
CA ASP A 381 -11.44 23.92 5.33
C ASP A 381 -11.37 24.95 4.19
N GLU A 382 -11.86 26.17 4.40
CA GLU A 382 -11.87 27.25 3.38
C GLU A 382 -10.46 27.58 2.82
N ASN A 383 -9.42 27.28 3.60
CA ASN A 383 -8.02 27.48 3.21
C ASN A 383 -7.42 26.29 2.43
N SER A 384 -8.04 25.11 2.45
CA SER A 384 -7.55 23.91 1.76
C SER A 384 -8.05 23.87 0.32
N ARG A 385 -7.39 24.66 -0.52
CA ARG A 385 -7.72 24.87 -1.94
C ARG A 385 -7.10 23.77 -2.81
N VAL A 386 -7.73 23.49 -3.97
CA VAL A 386 -7.14 22.70 -5.07
C VAL A 386 -5.69 23.10 -5.31
N ASP A 387 -5.42 24.41 -5.28
CA ASP A 387 -4.10 24.99 -5.50
C ASP A 387 -3.04 24.46 -4.50
N GLU A 388 -3.39 24.31 -3.22
CA GLU A 388 -2.47 23.78 -2.21
C GLU A 388 -2.16 22.30 -2.45
N LEU A 389 -3.16 21.52 -2.86
CA LEU A 389 -2.97 20.12 -3.19
C LEU A 389 -2.11 19.96 -4.45
N ILE A 390 -2.38 20.76 -5.48
CA ILE A 390 -1.56 20.81 -6.70
C ILE A 390 -0.11 21.16 -6.32
N ALA A 391 0.10 22.27 -5.61
CA ALA A 391 1.44 22.69 -5.20
C ALA A 391 2.15 21.62 -4.35
N LYS A 392 1.41 20.93 -3.48
CA LYS A 392 1.93 19.81 -2.70
C LYS A 392 2.36 18.67 -3.61
N LEU A 393 1.53 18.24 -4.55
CA LEU A 393 1.86 17.19 -5.51
C LEU A 393 3.06 17.57 -6.38
N GLU A 394 3.11 18.81 -6.87
CA GLU A 394 4.22 19.36 -7.67
C GLU A 394 5.54 19.39 -6.90
N SER A 395 5.50 19.56 -5.58
CA SER A 395 6.70 19.44 -4.75
C SER A 395 7.32 18.02 -4.75
N TYR A 396 6.54 16.99 -5.10
CA TYR A 396 7.01 15.60 -5.20
C TYR A 396 7.21 15.09 -6.63
N VAL A 397 6.53 15.67 -7.62
CA VAL A 397 6.59 15.18 -8.99
C VAL A 397 6.37 16.32 -9.98
N ASP A 398 7.19 16.36 -11.03
CA ASP A 398 7.00 17.31 -12.11
C ASP A 398 6.68 16.54 -13.39
N VAL A 399 5.48 16.74 -13.92
CA VAL A 399 5.02 16.03 -15.13
C VAL A 399 5.30 16.80 -16.41
N ALA A 400 5.84 18.03 -16.33
CA ALA A 400 6.10 18.87 -17.48
C ALA A 400 7.31 18.37 -18.30
N PRO A 401 7.36 18.68 -19.62
CA PRO A 401 8.51 18.36 -20.47
C PRO A 401 9.81 18.99 -19.93
N GLN A 402 10.90 18.22 -19.87
CA GLN A 402 12.23 18.68 -19.45
C GLN A 402 13.23 18.82 -20.61
#